data_AF-A0A7V8W9J1-F1
#
_entry.id   AF-A0A7V8W9J1-F1
#
_cell.length_a   1.000
_cell.length_b   1.000
_cell.length_c   1.000
_cell.angle_alpha   90.00
_cell.angle_beta   90.00
_cell.angle_gamma   90.00
#
_symmetry.space_group_name_H-M   'P 1'
#
loop_
_entity.id
_entity.type
_entity.pdbx_description
1 polymer ?
#
loop_
_entity_poly.entity_id
_entity_poly.type
_entity_poly.pdbx_seq_one_letter_code
_entity_poly.pdbx_strand_id
1 'polypeptide(L)'
;MSSAVSPATDQSVLKPDYGSTQRHFIFTEEHERLRESIGTFVERELAPHAEKWEETTFENWVFPRMGELGFLGLSYPDEYGGQGGDYYCNLILAEEMARSNSGGLAMGIAVHTDMATPPIHLFGTEGQKQRYLVPAIKGEKISCLGITEPGAGSDVSAIRTRAVRDGDEYVINGSKTYITNGHRADFIV
;
A
#
# COMPACT_ATOMS: atom_id res chain seq x y z
N MET A 1 -35.51 14.28 -46.30
CA MET A 1 -36.02 14.29 -44.92
C MET A 1 -35.25 13.24 -44.15
N SER A 2 -34.24 13.67 -43.40
CA SER A 2 -33.35 12.80 -42.64
C SER A 2 -33.92 12.66 -41.22
N SER A 3 -34.44 11.48 -40.85
CA SER A 3 -34.84 11.22 -39.46
C SER A 3 -33.60 10.81 -38.67
N ALA A 4 -33.19 11.67 -37.73
CA ALA A 4 -32.20 11.32 -36.73
C ALA A 4 -32.80 10.27 -35.78
N VAL A 5 -32.14 9.11 -35.69
CA VAL A 5 -32.41 8.13 -34.64
C VAL A 5 -31.71 8.62 -33.38
N SER A 6 -32.49 8.94 -32.34
CA SER A 6 -31.98 9.26 -31.01
C SER A 6 -31.42 7.98 -30.37
N PRO A 7 -30.22 7.96 -29.78
CA PRO A 7 -29.71 6.78 -29.13
C PRO A 7 -30.49 6.53 -27.84
N ALA A 8 -31.10 5.36 -27.73
CA ALA A 8 -31.73 4.90 -26.50
C ALA A 8 -30.65 4.80 -25.41
N THR A 9 -30.86 5.50 -24.29
CA THR A 9 -30.05 5.34 -23.09
C THR A 9 -30.26 3.95 -22.53
N ASP A 10 -29.25 3.11 -22.63
CA ASP A 10 -29.20 1.77 -22.06
C ASP A 10 -29.31 1.84 -20.52
N GLN A 11 -30.49 1.50 -20.01
CA GLN A 11 -30.82 1.47 -18.57
C GLN A 11 -30.23 0.24 -17.85
N SER A 12 -29.46 -0.62 -18.53
CA SER A 12 -28.93 -1.86 -17.94
C SER A 12 -27.69 -1.66 -17.06
N VAL A 13 -27.02 -0.50 -17.14
CA VAL A 13 -25.83 -0.22 -16.33
C VAL A 13 -26.23 0.51 -15.06
N LEU A 14 -26.21 -0.22 -13.94
CA LEU A 14 -26.21 0.38 -12.60
C LEU A 14 -25.01 1.33 -12.50
N LYS A 15 -25.26 2.63 -12.47
CA LYS A 15 -24.23 3.63 -12.19
C LYS A 15 -24.11 3.79 -10.68
N PRO A 16 -22.90 3.89 -10.13
CA PRO A 16 -22.72 4.24 -8.72
C PRO A 16 -23.44 5.55 -8.41
N ASP A 17 -24.17 5.58 -7.29
CA ASP A 17 -24.72 6.82 -6.76
C ASP A 17 -23.60 7.59 -6.03
N TYR A 18 -22.92 8.45 -6.77
CA TYR A 18 -21.87 9.32 -6.24
C TYR A 18 -22.39 10.38 -5.25
N GLY A 19 -23.71 10.52 -5.09
CA GLY A 19 -24.35 11.43 -4.14
C GLY A 19 -24.81 10.77 -2.83
N SER A 20 -24.63 9.44 -2.68
CA SER A 20 -25.02 8.73 -1.46
C SER A 20 -24.19 9.22 -0.26
N THR A 21 -24.89 9.69 0.76
CA THR A 21 -24.30 10.01 2.07
C THR A 21 -24.39 8.84 3.05
N GLN A 22 -24.94 7.69 2.61
CA GLN A 22 -25.03 6.51 3.46
C GLN A 22 -23.68 5.87 3.66
N ARG A 23 -23.33 5.64 4.93
CA ARG A 23 -22.16 4.86 5.32
C ARG A 23 -22.29 3.44 4.80
N HIS A 24 -21.21 2.90 4.24
CA HIS A 24 -21.20 1.52 3.77
C HIS A 24 -21.33 0.57 4.96
N PHE A 25 -22.23 -0.41 4.88
CA PHE A 25 -22.61 -1.30 6.00
C PHE A 25 -21.46 -2.15 6.57
N ILE A 26 -20.30 -2.19 5.91
CA ILE A 26 -19.11 -2.91 6.37
C ILE A 26 -18.29 -2.12 7.39
N PHE A 27 -18.51 -0.80 7.49
CA PHE A 27 -17.79 0.07 8.41
C PHE A 27 -18.55 0.26 9.72
N THR A 28 -17.85 0.07 10.83
CA THR A 28 -18.33 0.32 12.19
C THR A 28 -18.11 1.80 12.57
N GLU A 29 -18.61 2.22 13.73
CA GLU A 29 -18.30 3.57 14.23
C GLU A 29 -16.79 3.76 14.51
N GLU A 30 -16.10 2.71 14.93
CA GLU A 30 -14.65 2.74 15.14
C GLU A 30 -13.90 2.92 13.82
N HIS A 31 -14.34 2.24 12.75
CA HIS A 31 -13.85 2.45 11.39
C HIS A 31 -14.02 3.92 10.95
N GLU A 32 -15.17 4.53 11.20
CA GLU A 32 -15.38 5.94 10.84
C GLU A 32 -14.50 6.90 11.67
N ARG A 33 -14.26 6.62 12.95
CA ARG A 33 -13.31 7.43 13.75
C ARG A 33 -11.89 7.30 13.24
N LEU A 34 -11.48 6.09 12.85
CA LEU A 34 -10.18 5.85 12.22
C LEU A 34 -10.08 6.63 10.89
N ARG A 35 -11.13 6.61 10.07
CA ARG A 35 -11.23 7.36 8.82
C ARG A 35 -11.03 8.85 9.04
N GLU A 36 -11.74 9.44 10.01
CA GLU A 36 -11.58 10.86 10.34
C GLU A 36 -10.15 11.19 10.79
N SER A 37 -9.52 10.32 11.57
CA SER A 37 -8.14 10.47 12.04
C SER A 37 -7.13 10.44 10.88
N ILE A 38 -7.20 9.40 10.03
CA ILE A 38 -6.32 9.25 8.87
C ILE A 38 -6.57 10.37 7.87
N GLY A 39 -7.83 10.68 7.55
CA GLY A 39 -8.20 11.75 6.62
C GLY A 39 -7.66 13.10 7.07
N THR A 40 -7.78 13.43 8.37
CA THR A 40 -7.21 14.67 8.93
C THR A 40 -5.69 14.72 8.77
N PHE A 41 -4.99 13.61 9.04
CA PHE A 41 -3.54 13.52 8.83
C PHE A 41 -3.16 13.71 7.36
N VAL A 42 -3.83 12.99 6.45
CA VAL A 42 -3.58 13.06 5.01
C VAL A 42 -3.79 14.47 4.48
N GLU A 43 -4.92 15.10 4.81
CA GLU A 43 -5.25 16.45 4.32
C GLU A 43 -4.33 17.53 4.87
N ARG A 44 -3.87 17.39 6.12
CA ARG A 44 -3.06 18.43 6.78
C ARG A 44 -1.56 18.26 6.59
N GLU A 45 -1.06 17.03 6.56
CA GLU A 45 0.39 16.76 6.53
C GLU A 45 0.87 16.24 5.17
N LEU A 46 0.03 15.60 4.36
CA LEU A 46 0.47 14.98 3.10
C LEU A 46 0.03 15.76 1.86
N ALA A 47 -1.27 16.05 1.74
CA ALA A 47 -1.87 16.71 0.58
C ALA A 47 -1.21 18.05 0.18
N PRO A 48 -0.71 18.90 1.11
CA PRO A 48 -0.03 20.13 0.74
C PRO A 48 1.25 19.94 -0.09
N HIS A 49 1.81 18.72 -0.13
CA HIS A 49 3.03 18.39 -0.86
C HIS A 49 2.78 17.68 -2.20
N ALA A 50 1.52 17.38 -2.55
CA ALA A 50 1.13 16.51 -3.67
C ALA A 50 1.81 16.88 -4.99
N GLU A 51 1.69 18.14 -5.42
CA GLU A 51 2.24 18.62 -6.70
C GLU A 51 3.75 18.40 -6.79
N LYS A 52 4.49 18.81 -5.75
CA LYS A 52 5.95 18.60 -5.67
C LYS A 52 6.31 17.11 -5.73
N TRP A 53 5.56 16.27 -5.03
CA TRP A 53 5.86 14.84 -4.93
C TRP A 53 5.56 14.09 -6.23
N GLU A 54 4.54 14.49 -6.97
CA GLU A 54 4.23 13.92 -8.30
C GLU A 54 5.26 14.33 -9.36
N GLU A 55 5.85 15.51 -9.25
CA GLU A 55 6.99 15.89 -10.11
C GLU A 55 8.29 15.17 -9.73
N THR A 56 8.41 14.70 -8.49
CA THR A 56 9.65 14.17 -7.95
C THR A 56 9.45 12.83 -7.23
N THR A 57 9.54 12.83 -5.91
CA THR A 57 9.49 11.67 -5.04
C THR A 57 9.07 12.16 -3.67
N PHE A 58 8.04 11.52 -3.09
CA PHE A 58 7.61 11.85 -1.73
C PHE A 58 8.74 11.59 -0.72
N GLU A 59 8.78 12.36 0.35
CA GLU A 59 9.90 12.36 1.29
C GLU A 59 9.80 11.22 2.31
N ASN A 60 10.95 10.69 2.75
CA ASN A 60 10.97 9.51 3.62
C ASN A 60 10.42 9.77 5.03
N TRP A 61 10.29 11.02 5.48
CA TRP A 61 9.73 11.35 6.80
C TRP A 61 8.30 10.82 6.99
N VAL A 62 7.57 10.60 5.89
CA VAL A 62 6.20 10.09 5.93
C VAL A 62 6.12 8.73 6.63
N PHE A 63 7.10 7.84 6.42
CA PHE A 63 7.10 6.52 7.06
C PHE A 63 7.20 6.58 8.59
N PRO A 64 8.24 7.18 9.20
CA PRO A 64 8.31 7.28 10.66
C PRO A 64 7.13 8.08 11.21
N ARG A 65 6.65 9.12 10.51
CA ARG A 65 5.46 9.86 10.94
C ARG A 65 4.20 8.99 10.98
N MET A 66 3.97 8.15 9.98
CA MET A 66 2.85 7.20 9.97
C MET A 66 3.04 6.08 11.01
N GLY A 67 4.28 5.66 11.26
CA GLY A 67 4.63 4.72 12.33
C GLY A 67 4.32 5.26 13.72
N GLU A 68 4.67 6.51 14.00
CA GLU A 68 4.33 7.22 15.26
C GLU A 68 2.82 7.28 15.51
N LEU A 69 2.03 7.42 14.44
CA LEU A 69 0.56 7.46 14.49
C LEU A 69 -0.09 6.06 14.52
N GLY A 70 0.71 4.99 14.37
CA GLY A 70 0.23 3.61 14.33
C GLY A 70 -0.38 3.18 12.99
N PHE A 71 -0.32 4.01 11.96
CA PHE A 71 -1.01 3.79 10.68
C PHE A 71 -0.33 2.74 9.79
N LEU A 72 0.97 2.48 9.97
CA LEU A 72 1.67 1.39 9.25
C LEU A 72 1.39 0.00 9.86
N GLY A 73 0.77 -0.03 11.04
CA GLY A 73 0.58 -1.22 11.87
C GLY A 73 -0.87 -1.68 12.04
N LEU A 74 -1.83 -1.10 11.30
CA LEU A 74 -3.26 -1.15 11.66
C LEU A 74 -3.79 -2.56 11.92
N SER A 75 -3.55 -3.51 11.01
CA SER A 75 -4.03 -4.89 11.14
C SER A 75 -3.02 -5.85 11.79
N TYR A 76 -1.84 -5.37 12.19
CA TYR A 76 -0.82 -6.23 12.79
C TYR A 76 -1.08 -6.43 14.30
N PRO A 77 -0.68 -7.58 14.87
CA PRO A 77 -0.77 -7.81 16.31
C PRO A 77 0.10 -6.85 17.14
N ASP A 78 -0.36 -6.56 18.36
CA ASP A 78 0.33 -5.71 19.34
C ASP A 78 1.75 -6.19 19.66
N GLU A 79 2.02 -7.50 19.64
CA GLU A 79 3.34 -8.07 19.91
C GLU A 79 4.42 -7.59 18.92
N TYR A 80 4.00 -7.15 17.73
CA TYR A 80 4.87 -6.58 16.70
C TYR A 80 4.76 -5.04 16.61
N GLY A 81 4.04 -4.41 17.54
CA GLY A 81 3.77 -2.97 17.54
C GLY A 81 2.62 -2.54 16.65
N GLY A 82 1.77 -3.47 16.21
CA GLY A 82 0.56 -3.17 15.45
C GLY A 82 -0.60 -2.65 16.32
N GLN A 83 -1.77 -2.46 15.72
CA GLN A 83 -2.97 -1.91 16.38
C GLN A 83 -4.09 -2.96 16.57
N GLY A 84 -3.88 -4.20 16.13
CA GLY A 84 -4.84 -5.30 16.31
C GLY A 84 -6.17 -5.14 15.56
N GLY A 85 -6.24 -4.20 14.60
CA GLY A 85 -7.43 -3.93 13.81
C GLY A 85 -7.75 -5.03 12.80
N ASP A 86 -8.96 -4.99 12.25
CA ASP A 86 -9.36 -5.90 11.19
C ASP A 86 -8.89 -5.43 9.80
N TYR A 87 -9.22 -6.20 8.76
CA TYR A 87 -8.85 -5.86 7.39
C TYR A 87 -9.44 -4.52 6.91
N TYR A 88 -10.60 -4.11 7.43
CA TYR A 88 -11.26 -2.89 7.00
C TYR A 88 -10.51 -1.64 7.48
N CYS A 89 -9.70 -1.73 8.54
CA CYS A 89 -8.79 -0.64 8.92
C CYS A 89 -7.79 -0.30 7.80
N ASN A 90 -7.21 -1.31 7.15
CA ASN A 90 -6.29 -1.10 6.01
C ASN A 90 -7.03 -0.59 4.76
N LEU A 91 -8.28 -1.04 4.55
CA LEU A 91 -9.13 -0.52 3.47
C LEU A 91 -9.38 0.99 3.65
N ILE A 92 -9.67 1.42 4.87
CA ILE A 92 -9.85 2.85 5.20
C ILE A 92 -8.56 3.62 4.95
N LEU A 93 -7.40 3.08 5.38
CA LEU A 93 -6.11 3.71 5.08
C LEU A 93 -5.94 3.90 3.57
N ALA A 94 -6.19 2.87 2.77
CA ALA A 94 -6.07 2.96 1.31
C ALA A 94 -7.00 4.02 0.71
N GLU A 95 -8.26 4.09 1.16
CA GLU A 95 -9.23 5.10 0.70
C GLU A 95 -8.80 6.52 1.09
N GLU A 96 -8.39 6.74 2.34
CA GLU A 96 -8.01 8.07 2.80
C GLU A 96 -6.68 8.54 2.20
N MET A 97 -5.74 7.64 1.94
CA MET A 97 -4.49 7.99 1.25
C MET A 97 -4.72 8.55 -0.16
N ALA A 98 -5.83 8.20 -0.83
CA ALA A 98 -6.18 8.79 -2.12
C ALA A 98 -6.43 10.31 -2.04
N ARG A 99 -6.84 10.82 -0.86
CA ARG A 99 -7.03 12.26 -0.61
C ARG A 99 -5.72 13.05 -0.55
N SER A 100 -4.58 12.35 -0.49
CA SER A 100 -3.26 13.00 -0.59
C SER A 100 -3.03 13.64 -1.96
N ASN A 101 -3.81 13.27 -2.99
CA ASN A 101 -3.60 13.65 -4.38
C ASN A 101 -2.22 13.29 -4.94
N SER A 102 -1.51 12.34 -4.31
CA SER A 102 -0.25 11.79 -4.80
C SER A 102 -0.38 10.27 -4.98
N GLY A 103 -0.41 9.83 -6.24
CA GLY A 103 -0.49 8.41 -6.58
C GLY A 103 0.77 7.65 -6.17
N GLY A 104 1.94 8.28 -6.33
CA GLY A 104 3.22 7.70 -5.92
C GLY A 104 3.30 7.45 -4.42
N LEU A 105 2.81 8.38 -3.60
CA LEU A 105 2.73 8.22 -2.16
C LEU A 105 1.73 7.14 -1.75
N ALA A 106 0.50 7.20 -2.26
CA ALA A 106 -0.55 6.25 -1.90
C ALA A 106 -0.13 4.81 -2.21
N MET A 107 0.46 4.57 -3.39
CA MET A 107 1.01 3.26 -3.75
C MET A 107 2.25 2.87 -2.95
N GLY A 108 3.09 3.85 -2.59
CA GLY A 108 4.25 3.64 -1.72
C GLY A 108 3.87 3.08 -0.36
N ILE A 109 2.83 3.64 0.27
CA ILE A 109 2.29 3.14 1.54
C ILE A 109 1.60 1.79 1.35
N ALA A 110 0.72 1.64 0.35
CA ALA A 110 0.01 0.38 0.12
C ALA A 110 0.96 -0.82 -0.12
N VAL A 111 2.04 -0.61 -0.88
CA VAL A 111 3.06 -1.66 -1.06
C VAL A 111 3.76 -1.97 0.25
N HIS A 112 4.03 -0.95 1.06
CA HIS A 112 4.67 -1.12 2.35
C HIS A 112 3.82 -1.98 3.29
N THR A 113 2.55 -1.63 3.48
CA THR A 113 1.63 -2.21 4.48
C THR A 113 0.94 -3.49 4.01
N ASP A 114 0.51 -3.54 2.75
CA ASP A 114 -0.43 -4.56 2.26
C ASP A 114 0.20 -5.56 1.28
N MET A 115 1.46 -5.35 0.88
CA MET A 115 2.14 -6.22 -0.10
C MET A 115 3.48 -6.78 0.41
N ALA A 116 4.38 -5.92 0.90
CA ALA A 116 5.73 -6.32 1.28
C ALA A 116 5.82 -6.86 2.71
N THR A 117 5.18 -6.23 3.70
CA THR A 117 5.22 -6.71 5.09
C THR A 117 4.36 -7.95 5.40
N PRO A 118 3.22 -8.23 4.74
CA PRO A 118 2.40 -9.40 5.07
C PRO A 118 3.10 -10.75 4.88
N PRO A 119 3.89 -11.01 3.81
CA PRO A 119 4.65 -12.25 3.70
C PRO A 119 5.63 -12.48 4.86
N ILE A 120 6.24 -11.41 5.40
CA ILE A 120 7.14 -11.51 6.56
C ILE A 120 6.34 -11.88 7.82
N HIS A 121 5.17 -11.26 8.01
CA HIS A 121 4.30 -11.58 9.15
C HIS A 121 3.80 -13.04 9.11
N LEU A 122 3.38 -13.52 7.93
CA LEU A 122 2.78 -14.84 7.76
C LEU A 122 3.81 -15.98 7.72
N PHE A 123 4.94 -15.77 7.04
CA PHE A 123 5.90 -16.84 6.72
C PHE A 123 7.28 -16.64 7.32
N GLY A 124 7.56 -15.45 7.86
CA GLY A 124 8.83 -15.15 8.50
C GLY A 124 8.99 -15.87 9.84
N THR A 125 10.22 -16.29 10.12
CA THR A 125 10.64 -16.69 11.47
C THR A 125 10.54 -15.50 12.43
N GLU A 126 10.46 -15.77 13.73
CA GLU A 126 10.39 -14.70 14.74
C GLU A 126 11.57 -13.72 14.63
N GLY A 127 12.78 -14.22 14.38
CA GLY A 127 13.95 -13.36 14.13
C GLY A 127 13.81 -12.47 12.90
N GLN A 128 13.15 -12.94 11.82
CA GLN A 128 12.85 -12.11 10.65
C GLN A 128 11.79 -11.06 10.95
N LYS A 129 10.74 -11.40 11.72
CA LYS A 129 9.71 -10.43 12.12
C LYS A 129 10.31 -9.30 12.97
N GLN A 130 11.12 -9.63 13.97
CA GLN A 130 11.80 -8.63 14.80
C GLN A 130 12.79 -7.78 13.99
N ARG A 131 13.48 -8.37 13.00
CA ARG A 131 14.49 -7.67 12.20
C ARG A 131 13.91 -6.77 11.10
N TYR A 132 12.75 -7.12 10.55
CA TYR A 132 12.18 -6.48 9.36
C TYR A 132 10.77 -5.94 9.59
N LEU A 133 9.85 -6.75 10.13
CA LEU A 133 8.46 -6.34 10.31
C LEU A 133 8.32 -5.24 11.37
N VAL A 134 8.89 -5.44 12.56
CA VAL A 134 8.76 -4.47 13.66
C VAL A 134 9.32 -3.09 13.29
N PRO A 135 10.53 -2.96 12.71
CA PRO A 135 11.03 -1.67 12.24
C PRO A 135 10.21 -1.08 11.08
N ALA A 136 9.63 -1.91 10.21
CA ALA A 136 8.75 -1.44 9.13
C ALA A 136 7.46 -0.85 9.68
N ILE A 137 6.81 -1.50 10.66
CA ILE A 137 5.62 -0.98 11.36
C ILE A 137 5.92 0.36 12.05
N LYS A 138 7.13 0.54 12.59
CA LYS A 138 7.58 1.81 13.18
C LYS A 138 7.93 2.88 12.14
N GLY A 139 8.00 2.54 10.85
CA GLY A 139 8.47 3.42 9.79
C GLY A 139 9.98 3.67 9.80
N GLU A 140 10.75 2.87 10.54
CA GLU A 140 12.21 2.95 10.63
C GLU A 140 12.90 2.26 9.44
N LYS A 141 12.21 1.31 8.80
CA LYS A 141 12.67 0.65 7.57
C LYS A 141 11.59 0.68 6.50
N ILE A 142 11.97 1.01 5.28
CA ILE A 142 11.08 1.03 4.12
C ILE A 142 11.23 -0.28 3.37
N SER A 143 10.09 -0.92 3.09
CA SER A 143 10.00 -2.18 2.34
C SER A 143 9.57 -1.95 0.89
N CYS A 144 9.97 -2.88 0.02
CA CYS A 144 9.41 -3.05 -1.32
C CYS A 144 9.19 -4.53 -1.65
N LEU A 145 8.44 -4.79 -2.73
CA LEU A 145 8.14 -6.14 -3.20
C LEU A 145 8.69 -6.36 -4.61
N GLY A 146 9.67 -7.25 -4.74
CA GLY A 146 10.47 -7.49 -5.95
C GLY A 146 9.96 -8.63 -6.82
N ILE A 147 8.75 -8.54 -7.39
CA ILE A 147 8.19 -9.63 -8.22
C ILE A 147 8.52 -9.44 -9.70
N THR A 148 8.00 -8.37 -10.31
CA THR A 148 8.01 -8.14 -11.76
C THR A 148 9.42 -8.05 -12.36
N GLU A 149 9.61 -8.67 -13.51
CA GLU A 149 10.86 -8.66 -14.29
C GLU A 149 10.63 -8.06 -15.69
N PRO A 150 11.68 -7.57 -16.38
CA PRO A 150 11.55 -7.07 -17.75
C PRO A 150 10.88 -8.05 -18.73
N GLY A 151 11.01 -9.36 -18.48
CA GLY A 151 10.40 -10.42 -19.29
C GLY A 151 9.22 -11.15 -18.64
N ALA A 152 8.79 -10.77 -17.43
CA ALA A 152 7.73 -11.46 -16.68
C ALA A 152 6.92 -10.49 -15.82
N GLY A 153 5.70 -10.18 -16.27
CA GLY A 153 4.70 -9.36 -15.55
C GLY A 153 3.51 -10.21 -15.14
N SER A 154 2.45 -10.25 -15.96
CA SER A 154 1.25 -11.07 -15.69
C SER A 154 1.56 -12.56 -15.55
N ASP A 155 2.53 -13.08 -16.31
CA ASP A 155 3.06 -14.44 -16.15
C ASP A 155 4.22 -14.44 -15.14
N VAL A 156 3.88 -14.34 -13.85
CA VAL A 156 4.85 -14.37 -12.74
C VAL A 156 5.59 -15.72 -12.67
N SER A 157 5.04 -16.80 -13.23
CA SER A 157 5.71 -18.10 -13.22
C SER A 157 6.95 -18.15 -14.12
N ALA A 158 7.04 -17.23 -15.09
CA ALA A 158 8.15 -17.14 -16.05
C ALA A 158 9.36 -16.32 -15.55
N ILE A 159 9.42 -15.95 -14.26
CA ILE A 159 10.56 -15.23 -13.69
C ILE A 159 11.87 -15.98 -13.91
N ARG A 160 12.94 -15.23 -14.12
CA ARG A 160 14.29 -15.72 -14.40
C ARG A 160 15.28 -15.41 -13.30
N THR A 161 14.94 -14.55 -12.33
CA THR A 161 15.77 -14.37 -11.12
C THR A 161 15.97 -15.72 -10.44
N ARG A 162 17.22 -16.07 -10.16
CA ARG A 162 17.59 -17.31 -9.49
C ARG A 162 18.32 -17.01 -8.19
N ALA A 163 18.01 -17.78 -7.16
CA ALA A 163 18.78 -17.87 -5.93
C ALA A 163 19.45 -19.25 -5.89
N VAL A 164 20.78 -19.28 -5.97
CA VAL A 164 21.56 -20.53 -5.90
C VAL A 164 22.26 -20.56 -4.55
N ARG A 165 22.08 -21.64 -3.80
CA ARG A 165 22.73 -21.81 -2.48
C ARG A 165 24.23 -21.99 -2.68
N ASP A 166 25.02 -21.22 -1.95
CA ASP A 166 26.49 -21.32 -1.91
C ASP A 166 26.94 -21.24 -0.45
N GLY A 167 27.34 -22.39 0.12
CA GLY A 167 27.66 -22.48 1.55
C GLY A 167 26.46 -22.14 2.45
N ASP A 168 26.61 -21.10 3.28
CA ASP A 168 25.60 -20.55 4.18
C ASP A 168 24.82 -19.36 3.58
N GLU A 169 25.09 -18.99 2.33
CA GLU A 169 24.47 -17.87 1.63
C GLU A 169 23.71 -18.32 0.37
N TYR A 170 23.03 -17.35 -0.27
CA TYR A 170 22.44 -17.51 -1.59
C TYR A 170 23.00 -16.44 -2.54
N VAL A 171 23.49 -16.88 -3.69
CA VAL A 171 23.84 -15.99 -4.80
C VAL A 171 22.58 -15.72 -5.61
N ILE A 172 22.10 -14.48 -5.57
CA ILE A 172 20.90 -14.03 -6.30
C ILE A 172 21.33 -13.34 -7.60
N ASN A 173 20.88 -13.85 -8.75
CA ASN A 173 21.13 -13.25 -10.06
C ASN A 173 19.82 -13.02 -10.81
N GLY A 174 19.58 -11.78 -11.21
CA GLY A 174 18.40 -11.38 -11.98
C GLY A 174 18.21 -9.87 -11.97
N SER A 175 17.04 -9.42 -12.42
CA SER A 175 16.67 -8.00 -12.46
C SER A 175 15.18 -7.85 -12.26
N LYS A 176 14.79 -6.85 -11.47
CA LYS A 176 13.39 -6.47 -11.24
C LYS A 176 13.07 -5.13 -11.88
N THR A 177 11.81 -4.91 -12.24
CA THR A 177 11.35 -3.66 -12.86
C THR A 177 10.01 -3.23 -12.28
N TYR A 178 9.73 -1.92 -12.29
CA TYR A 178 8.51 -1.32 -11.74
C TYR A 178 8.30 -1.59 -10.25
N ILE A 179 9.39 -1.59 -9.47
CA ILE A 179 9.34 -1.87 -8.04
C ILE A 179 9.06 -0.59 -7.27
N THR A 180 7.82 -0.42 -6.82
CA THR A 180 7.41 0.65 -5.90
C THR A 180 8.30 0.62 -4.65
N ASN A 181 8.73 1.80 -4.19
CA ASN A 181 9.74 2.00 -3.15
C ASN A 181 11.14 1.40 -3.44
N GLY A 182 11.36 0.75 -4.58
CA GLY A 182 12.60 0.03 -4.86
C GLY A 182 13.87 0.88 -4.73
N HIS A 183 13.80 2.17 -5.08
CA HIS A 183 14.93 3.11 -4.99
C HIS A 183 15.26 3.59 -3.58
N ARG A 184 14.37 3.37 -2.60
CA ARG A 184 14.48 3.88 -1.23
C ARG A 184 14.39 2.79 -0.15
N ALA A 185 14.17 1.55 -0.54
CA ALA A 185 13.88 0.46 0.38
C ALA A 185 15.14 0.00 1.12
N ASP A 186 14.98 -0.27 2.40
CA ASP A 186 16.00 -0.89 3.26
C ASP A 186 16.02 -2.41 3.13
N PHE A 187 14.90 -3.01 2.68
CA PHE A 187 14.82 -4.43 2.36
C PHE A 187 13.78 -4.72 1.27
N ILE A 188 14.03 -5.81 0.56
CA ILE A 188 13.21 -6.30 -0.55
C ILE A 188 12.63 -7.65 -0.14
N VAL A 189 11.34 -7.82 -0.39
CA VAL A 189 10.64 -9.12 -0.29
C VAL A 189 10.49 -9.72 -1.69
#